data_AF-A0AAU4M5J1-F1
#
_entry.id   AF-A0AAU4M5J1-F1
#
_cell.length_a   1.000
_cell.length_b   1.000
_cell.length_c   1.000
_cell.angle_alpha   90.00
_cell.angle_beta   90.00
_cell.angle_gamma   90.00
#
_symmetry.space_group_name_H-M   'P 1'
#
loop_
_entity.id
_entity.type
_entity.pdbx_description
1 polymer ?
#
loop_
_entity_poly.entity_id
_entity_poly.type
_entity_poly.pdbx_seq_one_letter_code
_entity_poly.pdbx_strand_id
1 'polypeptide(L)'
;MRALDSAEDWVVDLLCGLFATEGRAEEGLAHLDTLKARRGEEEWELFRLRGPILAACGQLDEAVEEARVHPEGGRPYAAEHLAGLLAEAGRPEEAVDFLDADRMDHRRTLGPLLVELGRVEEVVALLRTPRPAVPLPEPTGYSDCPPF
;
A
#
# COMPACT_ATOMS: atom_id res chain seq x y z
N MET A 1 15.61 5.74 -2.14
CA MET A 1 15.37 4.82 -3.27
C MET A 1 16.71 4.27 -3.74
N ARG A 2 17.14 3.15 -3.17
CA ARG A 2 18.40 2.49 -3.52
C ARG A 2 18.02 1.24 -4.32
N ALA A 3 18.43 1.18 -5.58
CA ALA A 3 18.09 0.12 -6.54
C ALA A 3 19.02 -1.11 -6.43
N LEU A 4 19.23 -1.61 -5.22
CA LEU A 4 20.01 -2.81 -4.92
C LEU A 4 19.20 -3.53 -3.82
N ASP A 5 18.14 -4.31 -4.13
CA ASP A 5 18.27 -5.70 -4.59
C ASP A 5 16.97 -6.25 -5.26
N SER A 6 16.45 -5.57 -6.28
CA SER A 6 15.17 -5.89 -6.94
C SER A 6 15.00 -7.35 -7.41
N ALA A 7 16.09 -8.09 -7.63
CA ALA A 7 16.05 -9.50 -7.99
C ALA A 7 15.77 -10.40 -6.77
N GLU A 8 16.41 -10.13 -5.62
CA GLU A 8 16.09 -10.84 -4.37
C GLU A 8 14.66 -10.53 -3.93
N ASP A 9 14.23 -9.27 -3.97
CA ASP A 9 12.89 -8.89 -3.53
C ASP A 9 11.80 -9.53 -4.41
N TRP A 10 12.02 -9.63 -5.73
CA TRP A 10 11.13 -10.37 -6.62
C TRP A 10 11.09 -11.87 -6.33
N VAL A 11 12.24 -12.48 -5.99
CA VAL A 11 12.29 -13.90 -5.61
C VAL A 11 11.50 -14.14 -4.32
N VAL A 12 11.62 -13.25 -3.32
CA VAL A 12 10.87 -13.36 -2.06
C VAL A 12 9.36 -13.21 -2.32
N ASP A 13 8.95 -12.25 -3.13
CA ASP A 13 7.54 -12.06 -3.54
C ASP A 13 6.98 -13.31 -4.24
N LEU A 14 7.71 -13.84 -5.22
CA LEU A 14 7.33 -15.07 -5.93
C LEU A 14 7.21 -16.26 -4.98
N LEU A 15 8.18 -16.44 -4.07
CA LEU A 15 8.14 -17.52 -3.07
C LEU A 15 6.93 -17.38 -2.15
N CYS A 16 6.62 -16.16 -1.69
CA CYS A 16 5.44 -15.92 -0.87
C CYS A 16 4.14 -16.28 -1.62
N GLY A 17 4.01 -15.86 -2.88
CA GLY A 17 2.88 -16.25 -3.72
C GLY A 17 2.73 -17.77 -3.86
N LEU A 18 3.85 -18.50 -4.02
CA LEU A 18 3.86 -19.96 -4.07
C LEU A 18 3.45 -20.59 -2.74
N PHE A 19 3.96 -20.08 -1.61
CA PHE A 19 3.55 -20.58 -0.28
C PHE A 19 2.05 -20.41 -0.04
N ALA A 20 1.49 -19.24 -0.39
CA ALA A 20 0.07 -18.98 -0.25
C ALA A 20 -0.79 -19.91 -1.13
N THR A 21 -0.42 -20.09 -2.40
CA THR A 21 -1.20 -20.88 -3.36
C THR A 21 -1.12 -22.39 -3.13
N GLU A 22 -0.01 -22.90 -2.60
CA GLU A 22 0.19 -24.33 -2.30
C GLU A 22 -0.32 -24.73 -0.89
N GLY A 23 -0.99 -23.83 -0.16
CA GLY A 23 -1.47 -24.10 1.20
C GLY A 23 -0.36 -24.24 2.24
N ARG A 24 0.81 -23.66 1.97
CA ARG A 24 2.02 -23.68 2.82
C ARG A 24 2.31 -22.29 3.40
N ALA A 25 1.26 -21.52 3.68
CA ALA A 25 1.37 -20.13 4.12
C ALA A 25 2.16 -19.99 5.43
N GLU A 26 2.00 -20.91 6.38
CA GLU A 26 2.78 -20.93 7.63
C GLU A 26 4.29 -21.03 7.38
N GLU A 27 4.72 -21.81 6.38
CA GLU A 27 6.13 -21.89 5.99
C GLU A 27 6.62 -20.59 5.35
N GLY A 28 5.75 -19.92 4.58
CA GLY A 28 6.02 -18.60 4.03
C GLY A 28 6.23 -17.55 5.12
N LEU A 29 5.40 -17.57 6.17
CA LEU A 29 5.53 -16.66 7.30
C LEU A 29 6.84 -16.88 8.06
N ALA A 30 7.17 -18.14 8.35
CA ALA A 30 8.44 -18.50 8.99
C ALA A 30 9.67 -18.11 8.13
N HIS A 31 9.52 -18.16 6.80
CA HIS A 31 10.55 -17.69 5.88
C HIS A 31 10.77 -16.17 5.99
N LEU A 32 9.68 -15.38 6.00
CA LEU A 32 9.73 -13.93 6.20
C LEU A 32 10.33 -13.56 7.56
N ASP A 33 9.97 -14.26 8.63
CA ASP A 33 10.54 -14.04 9.96
C ASP A 33 12.06 -14.30 9.99
N THR A 34 12.51 -15.35 9.28
CA THR A 34 13.94 -15.67 9.13
C THR A 34 14.67 -14.57 8.35
N LEU A 35 14.06 -14.04 7.29
CA LEU A 35 14.63 -12.93 6.51
C LEU A 35 14.73 -11.66 7.34
N LYS A 36 13.67 -11.30 8.07
CA LYS A 36 13.65 -10.18 9.01
C LYS A 36 14.77 -10.28 10.05
N ALA A 37 14.95 -11.46 10.67
CA ALA A 37 16.01 -11.69 11.64
C ALA A 37 17.43 -11.52 11.05
N ARG A 38 17.62 -11.87 9.76
CA ARG A 38 18.91 -11.70 9.07
C ARG A 38 19.19 -10.25 8.69
N ARG A 39 18.17 -9.52 8.24
CA ARG A 39 18.29 -8.10 7.83
C ARG A 39 18.36 -7.17 9.03
N GLY A 40 17.84 -7.58 10.18
CA GLY A 40 17.90 -6.84 11.45
C GLY A 40 16.82 -5.77 11.57
N GLU A 41 16.40 -5.18 10.45
CA GLU A 41 15.20 -4.37 10.33
C GLU A 41 14.27 -4.93 9.24
N GLU A 42 12.98 -4.70 9.42
CA GLU A 42 11.98 -5.03 8.41
C GLU A 42 11.68 -3.78 7.59
N GLU A 43 12.22 -3.75 6.38
CA GLU A 43 11.88 -2.74 5.39
C GLU A 43 10.43 -2.94 4.91
N TRP A 44 9.79 -1.87 4.45
CA TRP A 44 8.40 -1.91 3.98
C TRP A 44 8.13 -3.00 2.94
N GLU A 45 9.05 -3.21 2.00
CA GLU A 45 8.89 -4.22 0.94
C GLU A 45 8.81 -5.64 1.49
N LEU A 46 9.51 -5.94 2.59
CA LEU A 46 9.40 -7.23 3.27
C LEU A 46 8.12 -7.30 4.10
N PHE A 47 7.79 -6.22 4.82
CA PHE A 47 6.58 -6.12 5.63
C PHE A 47 5.31 -6.36 4.81
N ARG A 48 5.16 -5.68 3.66
CA ARG A 48 3.94 -5.78 2.83
C ARG A 48 3.65 -7.19 2.31
N LEU A 49 4.66 -8.06 2.23
CA LEU A 49 4.50 -9.45 1.81
C LEU A 49 3.87 -10.32 2.90
N ARG A 50 3.94 -9.90 4.17
CA ARG A 50 3.29 -10.59 5.28
C ARG A 50 1.77 -10.59 5.14
N GLY A 51 1.19 -9.49 4.63
CA GLY A 51 -0.26 -9.34 4.49
C GLY A 51 -0.94 -10.50 3.74
N PRO A 52 -0.58 -10.76 2.47
CA PRO A 52 -1.14 -11.90 1.71
C PRO A 52 -0.85 -13.28 2.33
N ILE A 53 0.31 -13.44 2.98
CA ILE A 53 0.66 -14.69 3.66
C ILE A 53 -0.21 -14.92 4.90
N LEU A 54 -0.38 -13.89 5.73
CA LEU A 54 -1.28 -13.91 6.89
C LEU A 54 -2.73 -14.14 6.44
N ALA A 55 -3.14 -13.54 5.32
CA ALA A 55 -4.44 -13.80 4.72
C ALA A 55 -4.62 -15.28 4.35
N ALA A 56 -3.61 -15.89 3.72
CA ALA A 56 -3.61 -17.32 3.40
C ALA A 56 -3.57 -18.23 4.66
N CYS A 57 -3.05 -17.72 5.79
CA CYS A 57 -3.17 -18.38 7.11
C CYS A 57 -4.52 -18.15 7.80
N GLY A 58 -5.41 -17.30 7.26
CA GLY A 58 -6.65 -16.89 7.92
C GLY A 58 -6.46 -15.89 9.07
N GLN A 59 -5.31 -15.21 9.11
CA GLN A 59 -4.89 -14.25 10.15
C GLN A 59 -5.00 -12.80 9.67
N LEU A 60 -6.08 -12.44 8.97
CA LEU A 60 -6.27 -11.09 8.42
C LEU A 60 -6.35 -9.99 9.48
N ASP A 61 -6.97 -10.25 10.64
CA ASP A 61 -7.04 -9.26 11.72
C ASP A 61 -5.65 -8.94 12.28
N GLU A 62 -4.76 -9.93 12.37
CA GLU A 62 -3.36 -9.72 12.78
C GLU A 62 -2.62 -8.87 11.75
N ALA A 63 -2.80 -9.14 10.45
CA ALA A 63 -2.21 -8.33 9.39
C ALA A 63 -2.68 -6.85 9.46
N VAL A 64 -3.96 -6.63 9.73
CA VAL A 64 -4.54 -5.27 9.90
C VAL A 64 -3.91 -4.57 11.10
N GLU A 65 -3.82 -5.23 12.25
CA GLU A 65 -3.25 -4.63 13.45
C GLU A 65 -1.73 -4.36 13.31
N GLU A 66 -0.98 -5.27 12.69
CA GLU A 66 0.43 -5.03 12.34
C GLU A 66 0.58 -3.82 11.40
N ALA A 67 -0.24 -3.72 10.36
CA ALA A 67 -0.18 -2.63 9.38
C ALA A 67 -0.55 -1.27 9.99
N ARG A 68 -1.49 -1.23 10.94
CA ARG A 68 -1.89 0.00 11.65
C ARG A 68 -0.77 0.62 12.48
N VAL A 69 0.05 -0.20 13.10
CA VAL A 69 1.14 0.27 13.98
C VAL A 69 2.46 0.44 13.23
N HIS A 70 2.51 0.09 11.94
CA HIS A 70 3.73 0.19 11.14
C HIS A 70 4.18 1.65 11.01
N PRO A 71 5.48 1.98 11.20
CA PRO A 71 5.99 3.36 11.15
C PRO A 71 5.69 4.12 9.85
N GLU A 72 5.49 3.37 8.75
CA GLU A 72 5.16 3.93 7.44
C GLU A 72 3.66 4.16 7.21
N GLY A 73 2.78 3.86 8.17
CA GLY A 73 1.32 3.90 8.00
C GLY A 73 0.74 5.24 7.50
N GLY A 74 1.45 6.35 7.69
CA GLY A 74 1.08 7.66 7.13
C GLY A 74 1.47 7.89 5.67
N ARG A 75 2.06 6.91 5.00
CA ARG A 75 2.49 6.99 3.60
C ARG A 75 1.38 6.48 2.68
N PRO A 76 1.17 7.06 1.48
CA PRO A 76 0.07 6.67 0.63
C PRO A 76 0.03 5.18 0.26
N TYR A 77 1.19 4.57 -0.04
CA TYR A 77 1.27 3.14 -0.36
C TYR A 77 0.94 2.25 0.85
N ALA A 78 1.25 2.69 2.06
CA ALA A 78 0.97 1.94 3.28
C ALA A 78 -0.51 2.03 3.64
N ALA A 79 -1.11 3.20 3.43
CA ALA A 79 -2.53 3.38 3.59
C ALA A 79 -3.32 2.50 2.61
N GLU A 80 -2.90 2.44 1.33
CA GLU A 80 -3.52 1.57 0.32
C GLU A 80 -3.38 0.09 0.67
N HIS A 81 -2.23 -0.33 1.22
CA HIS A 81 -2.03 -1.70 1.69
C HIS A 81 -2.97 -2.06 2.84
N LEU A 82 -3.08 -1.21 3.87
CA LEU A 82 -3.99 -1.42 4.99
C LEU A 82 -5.46 -1.47 4.53
N ALA A 83 -5.86 -0.60 3.60
CA ALA A 83 -7.21 -0.62 3.03
C ALA A 83 -7.50 -1.92 2.28
N GLY A 84 -6.52 -2.46 1.55
CA GLY A 84 -6.62 -3.78 0.93
C GLY A 84 -6.85 -4.90 1.96
N LEU A 85 -6.06 -4.91 3.04
CA LEU A 85 -6.22 -5.88 4.13
C LEU A 85 -7.60 -5.77 4.82
N LEU A 86 -8.09 -4.56 5.05
CA LEU A 86 -9.43 -4.32 5.61
C LEU A 86 -10.52 -4.88 4.69
N ALA A 87 -10.40 -4.65 3.37
CA ALA A 87 -11.36 -5.17 2.40
C ALA A 87 -11.35 -6.70 2.34
N GLU A 88 -10.16 -7.32 2.29
CA GLU A 88 -10.01 -8.78 2.35
C GLU A 88 -10.56 -9.37 3.66
N ALA A 89 -10.43 -8.64 4.78
CA ALA A 89 -11.03 -8.98 6.07
C ALA A 89 -12.56 -8.81 6.13
N GLY A 90 -13.20 -8.47 5.01
CA GLY A 90 -14.66 -8.26 4.93
C GLY A 90 -15.11 -6.95 5.57
N ARG A 91 -14.23 -5.94 5.66
CA ARG A 91 -14.49 -4.61 6.23
C ARG A 91 -14.32 -3.48 5.18
N PRO A 92 -14.95 -3.57 3.99
CA PRO A 92 -14.75 -2.61 2.92
C PRO A 92 -15.21 -1.19 3.27
N GLU A 93 -16.24 -1.01 4.11
CA GLU A 93 -16.64 0.32 4.59
C GLU A 93 -15.53 0.99 5.39
N GLU A 94 -14.84 0.25 6.26
CA GLU A 94 -13.74 0.77 7.05
C GLU A 94 -12.52 1.10 6.18
N ALA A 95 -12.27 0.30 5.13
CA ALA A 95 -11.26 0.59 4.13
C ALA A 95 -11.55 1.91 3.39
N VAL A 96 -12.82 2.16 3.05
CA VAL A 96 -13.25 3.42 2.43
C VAL A 96 -13.07 4.59 3.38
N ASP A 97 -13.59 4.50 4.61
CA ASP A 97 -13.51 5.57 5.61
C ASP A 97 -12.04 5.94 5.92
N PHE A 98 -11.17 4.93 5.95
CA PHE A 98 -9.74 5.13 6.18
C PHE A 98 -9.05 5.91 5.04
N LEU A 99 -9.39 5.61 3.78
CA LEU A 99 -8.79 6.29 2.62
C LEU A 99 -9.46 7.63 2.26
N ASP A 100 -10.66 7.91 2.79
CA ASP A 100 -11.44 9.09 2.38
C ASP A 100 -10.81 10.40 2.87
N ALA A 101 -9.98 10.38 3.91
CA ALA A 101 -9.20 11.54 4.38
C ALA A 101 -8.36 12.17 3.25
N ASP A 102 -7.75 11.34 2.40
CA ASP A 102 -6.95 11.73 1.24
C ASP A 102 -7.54 11.14 -0.05
N ARG A 103 -8.88 11.20 -0.19
CA ARG A 103 -9.67 10.57 -1.26
C ARG A 103 -9.11 10.75 -2.66
N MET A 104 -8.61 11.94 -2.99
CA MET A 104 -8.06 12.24 -4.32
C MET A 104 -6.76 11.51 -4.61
N ASP A 105 -5.93 11.31 -3.59
CA ASP A 105 -4.65 10.61 -3.71
C ASP A 105 -4.88 9.10 -3.83
N HIS A 106 -5.91 8.58 -3.15
CA HIS A 106 -6.28 7.17 -3.12
C HIS A 106 -7.36 6.74 -4.10
N ARG A 107 -7.74 7.59 -5.05
CA ARG A 107 -8.86 7.35 -5.98
C ARG A 107 -8.78 6.02 -6.75
N ARG A 108 -7.57 5.49 -6.96
CA ARG A 108 -7.35 4.20 -7.64
C ARG A 108 -7.76 3.01 -6.77
N THR A 109 -7.53 3.10 -5.47
CA THR A 109 -7.86 2.06 -4.49
C THR A 109 -9.30 2.22 -3.98
N LEU A 110 -9.75 3.45 -3.77
CA LEU A 110 -11.13 3.75 -3.38
C LEU A 110 -12.17 3.37 -4.43
N GLY A 111 -11.84 3.49 -5.72
CA GLY A 111 -12.78 3.19 -6.81
C GLY A 111 -13.35 1.76 -6.73
N PRO A 112 -12.50 0.72 -6.76
CA PRO A 112 -12.93 -0.68 -6.60
C PRO A 112 -13.75 -0.92 -5.31
N LEU A 113 -13.29 -0.42 -4.16
CA LEU A 113 -13.98 -0.58 -2.88
C LEU A 113 -15.40 0.01 -2.92
N LEU A 114 -15.55 1.21 -3.47
CA LEU A 114 -16.86 1.84 -3.63
C LEU A 114 -17.76 1.07 -4.61
N VAL A 115 -17.21 0.46 -5.66
CA VAL A 115 -17.98 -0.42 -6.56
C VAL A 115 -18.47 -1.67 -5.83
N GLU A 116 -17.62 -2.31 -5.03
CA GLU A 116 -18.00 -3.46 -4.20
C GLU A 116 -19.14 -3.14 -3.24
N LEU A 117 -19.15 -1.91 -2.71
CA LEU A 117 -20.23 -1.38 -1.87
C LEU A 117 -21.48 -0.89 -2.66
N GLY A 118 -21.47 -0.99 -3.99
CA GLY A 118 -22.57 -0.53 -4.84
C GLY A 118 -22.68 1.00 -4.99
N ARG A 119 -21.67 1.77 -4.57
CA ARG A 119 -21.63 3.24 -4.58
C ARG A 119 -21.08 3.78 -5.90
N VAL A 120 -21.64 3.34 -7.03
CA VAL A 120 -21.13 3.62 -8.38
C VAL A 120 -21.12 5.12 -8.71
N GLU A 121 -22.15 5.86 -8.29
CA GLU A 121 -22.25 7.31 -8.50
C GLU A 121 -21.11 8.07 -7.81
N GLU A 122 -20.68 7.63 -6.63
CA GLU A 122 -19.55 8.21 -5.90
C GLU A 122 -18.23 7.99 -6.63
N VAL A 123 -18.06 6.83 -7.27
CA VAL A 123 -16.89 6.53 -8.11
C VAL A 123 -16.88 7.41 -9.35
N VAL A 124 -18.01 7.57 -10.02
CA VAL A 124 -18.12 8.45 -11.19
C VAL A 124 -17.78 9.90 -10.81
N ALA A 125 -18.30 10.40 -9.69
CA ALA A 125 -17.98 11.73 -9.18
C ALA A 125 -16.49 11.87 -8.85
N LEU A 126 -15.91 10.88 -8.16
CA LEU A 126 -14.49 10.84 -7.81
C LEU A 126 -13.59 10.89 -9.06
N LEU A 127 -13.87 10.05 -10.06
CA LEU A 127 -13.05 9.96 -11.27
C LEU A 127 -13.19 11.19 -12.17
N ARG A 128 -14.33 11.90 -12.12
CA ARG A 128 -14.53 13.16 -12.85
C ARG A 128 -13.87 14.35 -12.18
N THR A 129 -13.61 14.28 -10.87
CA THR A 129 -12.95 15.37 -10.14
C THR A 129 -11.50 15.48 -10.63
N PRO A 130 -11.10 16.62 -11.23
CA PRO A 130 -9.70 16.83 -11.61
C PRO A 130 -8.85 16.87 -10.35
N ARG A 131 -7.64 16.29 -10.41
CA ARG A 131 -6.69 16.44 -9.32
C ARG A 131 -6.40 17.93 -9.16
N PRO A 132 -6.44 18.50 -7.94
CA PRO A 132 -6.10 19.89 -7.73
C PRO A 132 -4.72 20.16 -8.33
N ALA A 133 -4.64 21.15 -9.22
CA ALA A 133 -3.39 21.51 -9.85
C ALA A 133 -2.45 22.03 -8.77
N VAL A 134 -1.28 21.40 -8.62
CA VAL A 134 -0.18 22.05 -7.90
C VAL A 134 0.16 23.29 -8.72
N PRO A 135 0.07 24.52 -8.16
CA PRO A 135 0.48 25.71 -8.88
C PRO A 135 1.92 25.49 -9.34
N LEU A 136 2.17 25.67 -10.63
CA LEU A 136 3.53 25.65 -11.13
C LEU A 136 4.33 26.66 -10.31
N PRO A 137 5.55 26.33 -9.85
CA PRO A 137 6.40 27.33 -9.22
C PRO A 137 6.47 28.53 -10.16
N GLU A 138 6.21 29.73 -9.63
CA GLU A 138 6.32 30.95 -10.42
C GLU A 138 7.67 30.90 -11.13
N PRO A 139 7.72 31.16 -12.46
CA PRO A 139 8.99 31.16 -13.16
C PRO A 139 9.89 32.14 -12.40
N THR A 140 10.91 31.61 -11.72
CA THR A 140 11.91 32.44 -11.05
C THR A 140 12.45 33.32 -12.16
N GLY A 141 12.04 34.58 -12.15
CA GLY A 141 12.44 35.52 -13.18
C GLY A 141 13.94 35.44 -13.26
N TYR A 142 14.45 34.90 -14.37
CA TYR A 142 15.86 35.03 -14.67
C TYR A 142 16.05 36.53 -14.74
N SER A 143 16.70 37.09 -13.71
CA SER A 143 17.02 38.50 -13.69
C SER A 143 18.00 38.73 -14.82
N ASP A 144 17.50 39.19 -15.96
CA ASP A 144 18.28 39.64 -17.12
C ASP A 144 19.13 40.90 -16.81
N CYS A 145 19.28 41.24 -15.53
CA CYS A 145 20.17 42.29 -15.07
C CYS A 145 21.58 41.69 -14.89
N PRO A 146 22.52 41.93 -15.82
CA PRO A 146 23.92 41.54 -15.60
C PRO A 146 24.46 42.29 -14.37
N PRO A 147 25.36 41.68 -13.58
CA PRO A 147 26.00 42.39 -12.48
C PRO A 147 26.82 43.55 -13.06
N PHE A 148 26.58 44.75 -12.53
CA PHE A 148 27.32 45.97 -12.85
C PHE A 148 28.77 45.90 -12.37
#